data_AF-A0A1W9XH81-F1
#
_entry.id   AF-A0A1W9XH81-F1
#
_cell.length_a   1.000
_cell.length_b   1.000
_cell.length_c   1.000
_cell.angle_alpha   90.00
_cell.angle_beta   90.00
_cell.angle_gamma   90.00
#
_symmetry.space_group_name_H-M   'P 1'
#
loop_
_entity.id
_entity.type
_entity.pdbx_description
1 polymer ?
#
loop_
_entity_poly.entity_id
_entity_poly.type
_entity_poly.pdbx_seq_one_letter_code
_entity_poly.pdbx_strand_id
1 'polypeptide(L)'
;MIFDAMSRHKSRTLSLSVFKSHIAKGRENATIAEKPEADESSPFAFFREIPTIKQATRMLIAEAMKRADGNQSVAAKMLGISQPALSKRLKAENAKDKAKSAA
;
A
#
# COMPACT_ATOMS: atom_id res chain seq x y z
N MET A 1 4.00 -21.20 -15.80
CA MET A 1 2.82 -21.25 -14.91
C MET A 1 1.52 -21.46 -15.70
N ILE A 2 1.12 -20.55 -16.59
CA ILE A 2 -0.16 -20.65 -17.32
C ILE A 2 -0.18 -21.84 -18.30
N PHE A 3 0.93 -22.07 -19.01
CA PHE A 3 1.05 -23.17 -19.98
C PHE A 3 0.96 -24.57 -19.34
N ASP A 4 1.60 -24.77 -18.18
CA ASP A 4 1.55 -26.02 -17.40
C ASP A 4 0.14 -26.27 -16.80
N ALA A 5 -0.50 -25.20 -16.31
CA ALA A 5 -1.87 -25.26 -15.81
C ALA A 5 -2.88 -25.64 -16.92
N MET A 6 -2.70 -25.12 -18.13
CA MET A 6 -3.52 -25.46 -19.29
C MET A 6 -3.27 -26.89 -19.79
N SER A 7 -2.01 -27.35 -19.78
CA SER A 7 -1.61 -28.66 -20.29
C SER A 7 -2.02 -29.85 -19.41
N ARG A 8 -2.26 -29.63 -18.10
CA ARG A 8 -2.64 -30.68 -17.14
C ARG A 8 -4.13 -30.72 -16.81
N HIS A 9 -4.91 -29.75 -17.27
CA HIS A 9 -6.35 -29.71 -17.02
C HIS A 9 -7.08 -30.60 -18.04
N LYS A 10 -7.83 -31.61 -17.56
CA LYS A 10 -8.64 -32.51 -18.40
C LYS A 10 -10.16 -32.27 -18.27
N SER A 11 -10.59 -31.20 -17.60
CA SER A 11 -12.00 -30.88 -17.37
C SER A 11 -12.20 -29.40 -17.07
N ARG A 12 -13.37 -28.86 -17.45
CA ARG A 12 -13.82 -27.45 -17.54
C ARG A 12 -13.56 -26.52 -16.33
N THR A 13 -12.96 -26.98 -15.25
CA THR A 13 -12.66 -26.17 -14.06
C THR A 13 -11.18 -26.26 -13.69
N LEU A 14 -10.45 -25.15 -13.82
CA LEU A 14 -9.06 -25.04 -13.41
C LEU A 14 -8.98 -24.90 -11.88
N SER A 15 -8.59 -25.97 -11.19
CA SER A 15 -8.52 -25.97 -9.72
C SER A 15 -7.49 -24.97 -9.19
N LEU A 16 -7.90 -24.14 -8.22
CA LEU A 16 -7.02 -23.23 -7.48
C LEU A 16 -5.89 -23.95 -6.73
N SER A 17 -6.00 -25.26 -6.51
CA SER A 17 -4.93 -26.05 -5.88
C SER A 17 -3.64 -26.03 -6.71
N VAL A 18 -3.73 -26.00 -8.04
CA VAL A 18 -2.55 -25.96 -8.93
C VAL A 18 -1.78 -24.65 -8.77
N PHE A 19 -2.51 -23.53 -8.70
CA PHE A 19 -1.91 -22.22 -8.44
C PHE A 19 -1.30 -22.13 -7.04
N LYS A 20 -1.99 -22.63 -6.01
CA LYS A 20 -1.47 -22.64 -4.63
C LYS A 20 -0.17 -23.42 -4.52
N SER A 21 -0.11 -24.62 -5.11
CA SER A 21 1.11 -25.43 -5.12
C SER A 21 2.25 -24.78 -5.90
N HIS A 22 1.95 -24.10 -7.01
CA HIS A 22 2.98 -23.44 -7.82
C HIS A 22 3.49 -22.13 -7.18
N ILE A 23 2.63 -21.39 -6.48
CA ILE A 23 3.01 -20.23 -5.65
C ILE A 23 3.84 -20.67 -4.44
N ALA A 24 3.47 -21.78 -3.80
CA ALA A 24 4.24 -22.34 -2.68
C ALA A 24 5.66 -22.77 -3.13
N LYS A 25 5.77 -23.47 -4.27
CA LYS A 25 7.07 -23.85 -4.85
C LYS A 25 7.89 -22.64 -5.32
N GLY A 26 7.23 -21.61 -5.86
CA GLY A 26 7.88 -20.35 -6.20
C GLY A 26 8.41 -19.60 -4.98
N ARG A 27 7.78 -19.76 -3.80
CA ARG A 27 8.25 -19.20 -2.53
C ARG A 27 9.43 -19.98 -1.94
N GLU A 28 9.47 -21.30 -2.08
CA GLU A 28 10.61 -22.12 -1.65
C GLU A 28 11.86 -21.85 -2.50
N ASN A 29 11.69 -21.65 -3.82
CA ASN A 29 12.79 -21.26 -4.71
C ASN A 29 13.15 -19.76 -4.65
N ALA A 30 12.38 -18.94 -3.95
CA ALA A 30 12.69 -17.53 -3.72
C ALA A 30 13.58 -17.33 -2.47
N THR A 31 14.31 -18.35 -2.03
CA THR A 31 15.21 -18.27 -0.87
C THR A 31 16.60 -17.74 -1.21
N ILE A 32 16.96 -17.53 -2.48
CA ILE A 32 18.23 -16.86 -2.86
C ILE A 32 18.03 -16.03 -4.14
N ALA A 33 16.96 -15.25 -4.21
CA ALA A 33 16.99 -14.05 -5.04
C ALA A 33 17.47 -12.94 -4.12
N GLU A 34 18.75 -12.61 -4.24
CA GLU A 34 19.34 -11.39 -3.67
C GLU A 34 18.31 -10.28 -3.80
N LYS A 35 17.79 -9.82 -2.65
CA LYS A 35 17.16 -8.52 -2.61
C LYS A 35 18.19 -7.60 -3.25
N PRO A 36 17.90 -6.87 -4.34
CA PRO A 36 18.75 -5.73 -4.65
C PRO A 36 18.79 -4.96 -3.35
N GLU A 37 19.99 -4.65 -2.85
CA GLU A 37 20.19 -3.80 -1.69
C GLU A 37 19.36 -2.56 -1.97
N ALA A 38 18.14 -2.57 -1.46
CA ALA A 38 17.19 -1.51 -1.64
C ALA A 38 17.83 -0.45 -0.79
N ASP A 39 18.51 0.49 -1.44
CA ASP A 39 19.07 1.69 -0.87
C ASP A 39 18.20 2.06 0.33
N GLU A 40 18.64 1.68 1.54
CA GLU A 40 17.84 1.80 2.78
C GLU A 40 17.76 3.27 3.21
N SER A 41 18.08 4.16 2.28
CA SER A 41 17.81 5.57 2.34
C SER A 41 16.33 5.79 2.60
N SER A 42 16.05 6.23 3.82
CA SER A 42 14.74 6.71 4.24
C SER A 42 14.13 7.57 3.13
N PRO A 43 12.82 7.45 2.83
CA PRO A 43 12.16 8.33 1.85
C PRO A 43 12.35 9.82 2.16
N PHE A 44 12.70 10.15 3.40
CA PHE A 44 12.99 11.52 3.82
C PHE A 44 14.38 12.03 3.39
N ALA A 45 15.29 11.16 2.97
CA ALA A 45 16.64 11.54 2.52
C ALA A 45 16.63 12.40 1.25
N PHE A 46 15.58 12.27 0.42
CA PHE A 46 15.39 13.07 -0.78
C PHE A 46 14.80 14.46 -0.50
N PHE A 47 14.36 14.75 0.73
CA PHE A 47 13.85 16.08 1.06
C PHE A 47 14.99 17.03 1.40
N ARG A 48 14.98 18.21 0.77
CA ARG A 48 15.89 19.32 1.10
C ARG A 48 15.74 19.78 2.55
N GLU A 49 14.50 19.77 3.05
CA GLU A 49 14.16 20.10 4.43
C GLU A 49 13.26 19.01 5.01
N ILE A 50 13.54 18.60 6.24
CA ILE A 50 12.74 17.56 6.89
C ILE A 50 11.37 18.16 7.26
N PRO A 51 10.26 17.58 6.78
CA PRO A 51 8.94 18.08 7.12
C PRO A 51 8.69 17.94 8.62
N THR A 52 7.95 18.88 9.19
CA THR A 52 7.41 18.72 10.54
C THR A 52 6.52 17.47 10.61
N ILE A 53 6.34 16.90 11.80
CA ILE A 53 5.45 15.73 12.00
C ILE A 53 4.05 16.00 11.41
N LYS A 54 3.55 17.22 11.55
CA LYS A 54 2.24 17.63 11.00
C LYS A 54 2.24 17.59 9.47
N GLN A 55 3.27 18.15 8.81
CA GLN A 55 3.39 18.14 7.35
C GLN A 55 3.58 16.72 6.81
N ALA A 56 4.48 15.93 7.41
CA ALA A 56 4.73 14.54 7.04
C ALA A 56 3.45 13.70 7.15
N THR A 57 2.70 13.87 8.24
CA THR A 57 1.41 13.20 8.45
C THR A 57 0.40 13.60 7.38
N ARG A 58 0.31 14.88 7.04
CA ARG A 58 -0.59 15.38 5.99
C ARG A 58 -0.26 14.78 4.63
N MET A 59 1.02 14.81 4.24
CA MET A 59 1.51 14.24 2.99
C MET A 59 1.21 12.74 2.92
N LEU A 60 1.47 12.01 4.01
CA LEU A 60 1.22 10.57 4.09
C LEU A 60 -0.27 10.23 3.99
N ILE A 61 -1.15 10.99 4.66
CA ILE A 61 -2.60 10.81 4.56
C ILE A 61 -3.09 11.09 3.14
N ALA A 62 -2.62 12.17 2.51
CA ALA A 62 -3.01 12.54 1.16
C ALA A 62 -2.62 11.43 0.16
N GLU A 63 -1.41 10.90 0.26
CA GLU A 63 -0.93 9.82 -0.60
C GLU A 63 -1.71 8.51 -0.36
N ALA A 64 -2.01 8.16 0.89
CA ALA A 64 -2.84 7.00 1.19
C ALA A 64 -4.27 7.12 0.65
N MET A 65 -4.88 8.31 0.78
CA MET A 65 -6.22 8.58 0.24
C MET A 65 -6.24 8.52 -1.29
N LYS A 66 -5.19 9.03 -1.95
CA LYS A 66 -5.02 8.94 -3.40
C LYS A 66 -4.87 7.48 -3.87
N ARG A 67 -4.02 6.68 -3.22
CA ARG A 67 -3.84 5.25 -3.53
C ARG A 67 -5.07 4.40 -3.24
N ALA A 68 -5.89 4.83 -2.29
CA ALA A 68 -7.15 4.20 -1.93
C ALA A 68 -8.34 4.67 -2.77
N ASP A 69 -8.14 5.53 -3.78
CA ASP A 69 -9.20 6.12 -4.60
C ASP A 69 -10.33 6.76 -3.75
N GLY A 70 -9.94 7.52 -2.72
CA GLY A 70 -10.87 8.16 -1.79
C GLY A 70 -11.48 7.23 -0.73
N ASN A 71 -11.22 5.92 -0.78
CA ASN A 71 -11.77 4.97 0.18
C ASN A 71 -11.03 5.04 1.54
N GLN A 72 -11.65 5.71 2.51
CA GLN A 72 -11.09 5.92 3.85
C GLN A 72 -10.80 4.62 4.60
N SER A 73 -11.58 3.55 4.40
CA SER A 73 -11.35 2.27 5.08
C SER A 73 -10.07 1.60 4.57
N VAL A 74 -9.84 1.66 3.26
CA VAL A 74 -8.61 1.14 2.62
C VAL A 74 -7.41 2.01 3.01
N ALA A 75 -7.53 3.34 2.96
CA ALA A 75 -6.47 4.26 3.36
C ALA A 75 -6.08 4.08 4.83
N ALA A 76 -7.05 3.94 5.74
CA ALA A 76 -6.77 3.71 7.16
C ALA A 76 -5.98 2.40 7.38
N LYS A 77 -6.34 1.34 6.65
CA LYS A 77 -5.60 0.07 6.66
C LYS A 77 -4.18 0.23 6.13
N MET A 78 -3.97 0.99 5.05
CA MET A 78 -2.62 1.30 4.54
C MET A 78 -1.77 2.04 5.56
N LEU A 79 -2.38 2.96 6.31
CA LEU A 79 -1.72 3.77 7.33
C LEU A 79 -1.55 3.04 8.67
N GLY A 80 -2.09 1.83 8.83
CA GLY A 80 -2.03 1.07 10.09
C GLY A 80 -2.84 1.69 11.23
N ILE A 81 -3.90 2.45 10.93
CA ILE A 81 -4.77 3.09 11.94
C ILE A 81 -6.23 2.68 11.73
N SER A 82 -7.07 2.95 12.74
CA SER A 82 -8.51 2.75 12.60
C SER A 82 -9.14 3.78 11.66
N GLN A 83 -10.20 3.39 10.95
CA GLN A 83 -10.96 4.31 10.08
C GLN A 83 -11.53 5.53 10.85
N PRO A 84 -12.05 5.40 12.10
CA PRO A 84 -12.46 6.57 12.89
C PRO A 84 -11.31 7.53 13.21
N ALA A 85 -10.10 7.01 13.43
CA ALA A 85 -8.91 7.84 13.66
C ALA A 85 -8.54 8.65 12.40
N LEU A 86 -8.61 8.03 11.22
CA LEU A 86 -8.41 8.74 9.95
C LEU A 86 -9.50 9.80 9.72
N SER A 87 -10.77 9.44 9.93
CA SER A 87 -11.90 10.36 9.76
C SER A 87 -11.77 11.61 10.65
N LYS A 88 -11.37 11.43 11.91
CA LYS A 88 -11.10 12.54 12.84
C LYS A 88 -10.00 13.47 12.32
N ARG A 89 -8.91 12.90 11.79
CA ARG A 89 -7.79 13.68 11.22
C ARG A 89 -8.23 14.48 9.99
N LEU A 90 -8.97 13.86 9.07
CA LEU A 90 -9.48 14.52 7.86
C LEU A 90 -10.43 15.68 8.20
N LYS A 91 -11.32 15.52 9.19
CA LYS A 91 -12.19 16.61 9.64
C LYS A 91 -11.40 17.79 10.20
N ALA A 92 -10.35 17.53 10.98
CA ALA A 92 -9.51 18.57 11.55
C ALA A 92 -8.68 19.32 10.49
N GLU A 93 -8.27 18.63 9.42
CA GLU A 93 -7.59 19.24 8.25
C GLU A 93 -8.54 20.17 7.49
N ASN A 94 -9.73 19.68 7.12
CA ASN A 94 -10.72 20.45 6.37
C ASN A 94 -11.16 21.73 7.11
N ALA A 95 -11.27 21.68 8.44
CA ALA A 95 -11.59 22.85 9.25
C ALA A 95 -10.49 23.93 9.17
N LYS A 96 -9.22 23.54 9.11
CA LYS A 96 -8.07 24.45 9.01
C LYS A 96 -7.93 25.06 7.62
N ASP A 97 -8.20 24.28 6.58
CA ASP A 97 -8.15 24.78 5.21
C ASP A 97 -9.24 25.84 4.97
N LYS A 98 -10.44 25.63 5.50
CA LYS A 98 -11.51 26.65 5.49
C LYS A 98 -11.11 27.93 6.20
N ALA A 99 -10.53 27.83 7.40
CA ALA A 99 -10.07 28.99 8.16
C ALA A 99 -8.97 29.78 7.44
N LYS A 100 -8.10 29.10 6.68
CA LYS A 100 -7.02 29.74 5.90
C LYS A 100 -7.52 30.39 4.61
N SER A 101 -8.61 29.90 4.01
CA SER A 101 -9.21 30.48 2.80
C SER A 101 -10.09 31.71 3.04
N ALA A 102 -10.49 31.94 4.30
CA ALA A 102 -11.37 33.03 4.70
C ALA A 102 -10.62 34.26 5.28
N ALA A 103 -9.29 34.19 5.35
CA ALA A 103 -8.38 35.24 5.81
C ALA A 103 -7.47 35.67 4.66
#